data_AF-A0A7C4LVG6-F1
#
_entry.id   AF-A0A7C4LVG6-F1
#
_cell.length_a   1.000
_cell.length_b   1.000
_cell.length_c   1.000
_cell.angle_alpha   90.00
_cell.angle_beta   90.00
_cell.angle_gamma   90.00
#
_symmetry.space_group_name_H-M   'P 1'
#
loop_
_entity.id
_entity.type
_entity.pdbx_description
1 polymer ?
#
loop_
_entity_poly.entity_id
_entity_poly.type
_entity_poly.pdbx_seq_one_letter_code
_entity_poly.pdbx_strand_id
1 'polypeptide(L)'
;MIKMAVIVLGLGMGGAAHVQAHPEFQQHIVKSTGRPVNCALCHTHADGPEGTAPGQIGHLTLAQQAELGRARAAFEPNAKPNSPILNAFGNHIINSIGKKKFLEARLAPGQLPGLLPKESDLDADGIPDATELAMGTHPLIKSDGNPWLLFKAGFLSNLPQILLALAATVLGLWGLGHLLRGFAAAAHAEEEAEEAQE
;
A
#
# COMPACT_ATOMS: atom_id res chain seq x y z
N MET A 1 22.72 -38.80 -56.46
CA MET A 1 21.58 -38.23 -55.73
C MET A 1 22.12 -37.51 -54.50
N ILE A 2 22.32 -36.18 -54.59
CA ILE A 2 22.90 -35.35 -53.53
C ILE A 2 21.73 -34.77 -52.73
N LYS A 3 21.59 -35.15 -51.45
CA LYS A 3 20.60 -34.55 -50.53
C LYS A 3 21.18 -33.23 -50.01
N MET A 4 20.64 -32.10 -50.47
CA MET A 4 20.84 -30.80 -49.82
C MET A 4 20.02 -30.78 -48.52
N ALA A 5 20.71 -30.71 -47.38
CA ALA A 5 20.09 -30.37 -46.10
C ALA A 5 20.10 -28.84 -45.97
N VAL A 6 18.92 -28.23 -46.07
CA VAL A 6 18.72 -26.81 -45.76
C VAL A 6 18.55 -26.70 -44.25
N ILE A 7 19.56 -26.17 -43.57
CA ILE A 7 19.48 -25.79 -42.16
C ILE A 7 18.87 -24.39 -42.12
N VAL A 8 17.60 -24.31 -41.70
CA VAL A 8 16.94 -23.04 -41.39
C VAL A 8 17.44 -22.60 -40.02
N LEU A 9 18.33 -21.61 -40.02
CA LEU A 9 18.86 -20.97 -38.83
C LEU A 9 18.12 -19.65 -38.63
N GLY A 10 17.53 -19.49 -37.45
CA GLY A 10 17.26 -18.19 -36.86
C GLY A 10 15.81 -17.73 -36.91
N LEU A 11 15.20 -17.68 -35.73
CA LEU A 11 14.60 -16.45 -35.24
C LEU A 11 14.84 -16.43 -33.72
N GLY A 12 15.91 -15.76 -33.30
CA GLY A 12 16.11 -15.43 -31.90
C GLY A 12 14.98 -14.51 -31.48
N MET A 13 14.17 -14.96 -30.52
CA MET A 13 13.20 -14.09 -29.86
C MET A 13 13.99 -12.97 -29.16
N GLY A 14 13.94 -11.78 -29.75
CA GLY A 14 14.40 -10.56 -29.09
C GLY A 14 13.56 -10.35 -27.85
N GLY A 15 14.14 -10.64 -26.68
CA GLY A 15 13.57 -10.22 -25.41
C GLY A 15 13.45 -8.71 -25.43
N ALA A 16 12.23 -8.19 -25.32
CA ALA A 16 11.99 -6.78 -25.09
C ALA A 16 12.79 -6.36 -23.86
N ALA A 17 13.75 -5.45 -24.06
CA ALA A 17 14.48 -4.85 -22.96
C ALA A 17 13.45 -4.09 -22.12
N HIS A 18 13.06 -4.68 -20.98
CA HIS A 18 12.27 -3.98 -19.98
C HIS A 18 13.04 -2.71 -19.60
N VAL A 19 12.41 -1.57 -19.84
CA VAL A 19 12.99 -0.26 -19.59
C VAL A 19 13.00 -0.05 -18.09
N GLN A 20 14.18 -0.15 -17.48
CA GLN A 20 14.32 -0.18 -16.04
C GLN A 20 14.44 1.23 -15.46
N ALA A 21 13.39 1.66 -14.76
CA ALA A 21 13.55 2.62 -13.67
C ALA A 21 14.36 1.94 -12.56
N HIS A 22 15.53 2.50 -12.22
CA HIS A 22 16.37 2.13 -11.07
C HIS A 22 16.23 0.66 -10.60
N PRO A 23 16.67 -0.30 -11.43
CA PRO A 23 16.41 -1.72 -11.21
C PRO A 23 17.03 -2.28 -9.94
N GLU A 24 18.09 -1.64 -9.43
CA GLU A 24 18.75 -1.99 -8.19
C GLU A 24 17.80 -2.09 -6.99
N PHE A 25 16.79 -1.20 -6.88
CA PHE A 25 15.81 -1.25 -5.79
C PHE A 25 14.85 -2.42 -5.96
N GLN A 26 14.31 -2.61 -7.16
CA GLN A 26 13.44 -3.74 -7.48
C GLN A 26 14.15 -5.08 -7.22
N GLN A 27 15.37 -5.22 -7.73
CA GLN A 27 16.20 -6.42 -7.53
C GLN A 27 16.48 -6.66 -6.05
N HIS A 28 16.77 -5.61 -5.28
CA HIS A 28 16.98 -5.73 -3.85
C HIS A 28 15.74 -6.23 -3.11
N ILE A 29 14.57 -5.64 -3.40
CA ILE A 29 13.29 -6.05 -2.77
C ILE A 29 12.97 -7.49 -3.13
N VAL A 30 13.03 -7.87 -4.42
CA VAL A 30 12.79 -9.24 -4.87
C VAL A 30 13.75 -10.22 -4.18
N LYS A 31 15.03 -9.87 -4.08
CA LYS A 31 16.05 -10.71 -3.45
C LYS A 31 15.86 -10.87 -1.93
N SER A 32 15.43 -9.82 -1.23
CA SER A 32 15.31 -9.80 0.23
C SER A 32 13.97 -10.35 0.74
N THR A 33 12.90 -10.16 -0.03
CA THR A 33 11.52 -10.50 0.40
C THR A 33 10.91 -11.65 -0.39
N GLY A 34 11.44 -11.96 -1.58
CA GLY A 34 10.84 -12.91 -2.52
C GLY A 34 9.59 -12.38 -3.24
N ARG A 35 9.14 -11.14 -2.96
CA ARG A 35 7.96 -10.56 -3.59
C ARG A 35 8.31 -9.91 -4.93
N PRO A 36 7.53 -10.17 -6.00
CA PRO A 36 7.66 -9.42 -7.23
C PRO A 36 7.15 -7.99 -7.02
N VAL A 37 7.99 -7.00 -7.31
CA VAL A 37 7.58 -5.58 -7.38
C VAL A 37 7.85 -5.07 -8.79
N ASN A 38 7.08 -4.10 -9.26
CA ASN A 38 7.21 -3.48 -10.57
C ASN A 38 7.47 -1.97 -10.45
N CYS A 39 7.54 -1.26 -11.58
CA CYS A 39 7.81 0.18 -11.56
C CYS A 39 6.66 0.99 -10.95
N ALA A 40 5.43 0.45 -10.86
CA ALA A 40 4.28 1.13 -10.27
C ALA A 40 4.49 1.48 -8.80
N LEU A 41 5.46 0.85 -8.13
CA LEU A 41 5.86 1.21 -6.77
C LEU A 41 6.24 2.69 -6.68
N CYS A 42 7.01 3.22 -7.63
CA CYS A 42 7.49 4.62 -7.62
C CYS A 42 6.99 5.46 -8.80
N HIS A 43 6.50 4.84 -9.87
CA HIS A 43 6.06 5.49 -11.09
C HIS A 43 4.55 5.48 -11.24
N THR A 44 4.04 6.49 -11.94
CA THR A 44 2.62 6.59 -12.30
C THR A 44 2.19 5.45 -13.22
N HIS A 45 3.10 4.95 -14.06
CA HIS A 45 2.85 3.86 -15.00
C HIS A 45 3.64 2.60 -14.63
N ALA A 46 3.01 1.42 -14.75
CA ALA A 46 3.58 0.15 -14.30
C ALA A 46 4.81 -0.29 -15.11
N ASP A 47 4.89 0.11 -16.38
CA ASP A 47 6.03 -0.18 -17.27
C ASP A 47 7.18 0.82 -17.11
N GLY A 48 7.05 1.80 -16.20
CA GLY A 48 8.06 2.82 -15.95
C GLY A 48 7.84 4.11 -16.74
N PRO A 49 8.81 5.04 -16.69
CA PRO A 49 8.62 6.43 -17.10
C PRO A 49 8.67 6.68 -18.61
N GLU A 50 9.22 5.76 -19.40
CA GLU A 50 9.40 5.92 -20.85
C GLU A 50 8.21 5.33 -21.62
N GLY A 51 7.78 5.99 -22.70
CA GLY A 51 6.69 5.55 -23.56
C GLY A 51 5.64 6.64 -23.79
N THR A 52 4.54 6.29 -24.44
CA THR A 52 3.47 7.23 -24.86
C THR A 52 2.14 7.03 -24.14
N ALA A 53 2.10 6.12 -23.16
CA ALA A 53 0.92 5.91 -22.32
C ALA A 53 0.80 7.02 -21.24
N PRO A 54 -0.39 7.24 -20.68
CA PRO A 54 -0.59 8.21 -19.61
C PRO A 54 0.38 8.00 -18.44
N GLY A 55 1.01 9.09 -17.97
CA GLY A 55 2.02 9.03 -16.91
C GLY A 55 3.45 8.72 -17.40
N GLN A 56 3.65 8.52 -18.70
CA GLN A 56 4.97 8.37 -19.33
C GLN A 56 5.40 9.64 -20.06
N ILE A 57 6.71 9.80 -20.28
CA ILE A 57 7.35 11.01 -20.83
C ILE A 57 6.74 11.43 -22.17
N GLY A 58 6.45 10.50 -23.07
CA GLY A 58 5.89 10.77 -24.39
C GLY A 58 4.42 11.19 -24.39
N HIS A 59 3.71 11.05 -23.27
CA HIS A 59 2.32 11.51 -23.11
C HIS A 59 2.22 12.86 -22.37
N LEU A 60 3.35 13.42 -21.91
CA LEU A 60 3.33 14.64 -21.12
C LEU A 60 3.01 15.86 -22.00
N THR A 61 2.08 16.69 -21.53
CA THR A 61 1.83 18.03 -22.07
C THR A 61 3.07 18.92 -21.90
N LEU A 62 3.16 20.03 -22.65
CA LEU A 62 4.27 20.99 -22.51
C LEU A 62 4.42 21.51 -21.07
N ALA A 63 3.31 21.77 -20.38
CA ALA A 63 3.32 22.19 -18.98
C ALA A 63 3.89 21.12 -18.04
N GLN A 64 3.51 19.86 -18.25
CA GLN A 64 4.05 18.72 -17.50
C GLN A 64 5.53 18.45 -17.84
N GLN A 65 5.96 18.65 -19.08
CA GLN A 65 7.38 18.55 -19.45
C GLN A 65 8.20 19.64 -18.75
N ALA A 66 7.68 20.87 -18.64
CA ALA A 66 8.33 21.92 -17.89
C ALA A 66 8.40 21.61 -16.38
N GLU A 67 7.34 21.04 -15.80
CA GLU A 67 7.34 20.57 -14.41
C GLU A 67 8.35 19.42 -14.21
N LEU A 68 8.40 18.45 -15.12
CA LEU A 68 9.41 17.40 -15.10
C LEU A 68 10.83 17.98 -15.18
N GLY A 69 11.04 19.03 -15.98
CA GLY A 69 12.29 19.78 -16.04
C GLY A 69 12.67 20.38 -14.68
N ARG A 70 11.72 21.06 -14.02
CA ARG A 70 11.90 21.59 -12.65
C ARG A 70 12.22 20.47 -11.65
N ALA A 71 11.49 19.36 -11.73
CA ALA A 71 11.70 18.21 -10.86
C ALA A 71 13.07 17.56 -11.05
N ARG A 72 13.55 17.47 -12.29
CA ARG A 72 14.89 16.96 -12.59
C ARG A 72 16.00 17.88 -12.08
N ALA A 73 15.76 19.19 -12.03
CA ALA A 73 16.71 20.20 -11.54
C ALA A 73 16.74 20.32 -10.01
N ALA A 74 15.68 19.92 -9.32
CA ALA A 74 15.61 19.92 -7.85
C ALA A 74 16.45 18.78 -7.25
N PHE A 75 17.68 19.09 -6.84
CA PHE A 75 18.60 18.13 -6.22
C PHE A 75 18.46 18.01 -4.70
N GLU A 76 18.11 19.11 -4.04
CA GLU A 76 18.04 19.22 -2.58
C GLU A 76 16.63 18.95 -2.02
N PRO A 77 16.51 18.39 -0.81
CA PRO A 77 15.21 18.22 -0.14
C PRO A 77 14.56 19.58 0.12
N ASN A 78 13.22 19.62 0.16
CA ASN A 78 12.37 20.82 0.34
C ASN A 78 12.11 21.71 -0.89
N ALA A 79 12.69 21.41 -2.06
CA ALA A 79 12.28 22.06 -3.31
C ALA A 79 10.85 21.65 -3.75
N LYS A 80 10.28 20.60 -3.12
CA LYS A 80 8.96 20.01 -3.35
C LYS A 80 8.57 19.86 -4.84
N PRO A 81 9.45 19.34 -5.71
CA PRO A 81 9.07 19.13 -7.10
C PRO A 81 8.02 18.02 -7.22
N ASN A 82 6.94 18.26 -7.98
CA ASN A 82 5.96 17.23 -8.28
C ASN A 82 6.22 16.67 -9.67
N SER A 83 6.95 15.57 -9.73
CA SER A 83 7.23 14.90 -10.99
C SER A 83 5.97 14.22 -11.53
N PRO A 84 5.52 14.53 -12.77
CA PRO A 84 4.32 13.92 -13.34
C PRO A 84 4.49 12.44 -13.69
N ILE A 85 5.72 11.95 -13.73
CA ILE A 85 6.06 10.53 -14.03
C ILE A 85 6.25 9.68 -12.76
N LEU A 86 6.24 10.32 -11.59
CA LEU A 86 6.27 9.64 -10.30
C LEU A 86 4.87 9.60 -9.72
N ASN A 87 4.54 8.50 -9.05
CA ASN A 87 3.31 8.42 -8.27
C ASN A 87 3.48 9.21 -6.94
N ALA A 88 2.50 9.11 -6.05
CA ALA A 88 2.56 9.78 -4.75
C ALA A 88 3.76 9.32 -3.91
N PHE A 89 4.08 8.02 -3.89
CA PHE A 89 5.22 7.48 -3.15
C PHE A 89 6.57 7.90 -3.74
N GLY A 90 6.76 7.83 -5.06
CA GLY A 90 7.98 8.30 -5.73
C GLY A 90 8.25 9.78 -5.47
N ASN A 91 7.21 10.62 -5.55
CA ASN A 91 7.34 12.03 -5.17
C ASN A 91 7.63 12.20 -3.67
N HIS A 92 6.99 11.40 -2.80
CA HIS A 92 7.28 11.40 -1.37
C HIS A 92 8.75 11.10 -1.08
N ILE A 93 9.35 10.07 -1.69
CA ILE A 93 10.79 9.75 -1.55
C ILE A 93 11.64 10.98 -1.86
N ILE A 94 11.45 11.57 -3.05
CA ILE A 94 12.28 12.70 -3.50
C ILE A 94 12.08 13.93 -2.62
N ASN A 95 10.85 14.18 -2.16
CA ASN A 95 10.53 15.30 -1.28
C ASN A 95 11.14 15.12 0.12
N SER A 96 11.16 13.89 0.64
CA SER A 96 11.63 13.57 1.98
C SER A 96 13.16 13.53 2.08
N ILE A 97 13.84 12.90 1.13
CA ILE A 97 15.30 12.67 1.22
C ILE A 97 16.12 13.49 0.21
N GLY A 98 15.47 14.03 -0.82
CA GLY A 98 16.13 14.71 -1.93
C GLY A 98 16.68 13.74 -2.98
N LYS A 99 16.75 14.21 -4.23
CA LYS A 99 17.25 13.41 -5.36
C LYS A 99 18.70 12.97 -5.16
N LYS A 100 19.55 13.82 -4.57
CA LYS A 100 20.96 13.47 -4.31
C LYS A 100 21.09 12.23 -3.42
N LYS A 101 20.45 12.23 -2.25
CA LYS A 101 20.47 11.08 -1.34
C LYS A 101 19.81 9.85 -1.94
N PHE A 102 18.72 10.02 -2.70
CA PHE A 102 18.10 8.90 -3.41
C PHE A 102 19.09 8.24 -4.40
N LEU A 103 19.84 9.05 -5.16
CA LEU A 103 20.85 8.53 -6.08
C LEU A 103 22.03 7.86 -5.34
N GLU A 104 22.44 8.38 -4.19
CA GLU A 104 23.45 7.75 -3.33
C GLU A 104 22.97 6.40 -2.79
N ALA A 105 21.70 6.30 -2.38
CA ALA A 105 21.08 5.07 -1.89
C ALA A 105 21.04 3.95 -2.95
N ARG A 106 21.20 4.25 -4.24
CA ARG A 106 21.32 3.24 -5.31
C ARG A 106 22.51 2.30 -5.10
N LEU A 107 23.58 2.78 -4.46
CA LEU A 107 24.76 1.97 -4.14
C LEU A 107 24.48 0.96 -3.02
N ALA A 108 23.48 1.24 -2.18
CA ALA A 108 23.06 0.38 -1.08
C ALA A 108 21.53 0.42 -0.94
N PRO A 109 20.76 -0.23 -1.84
CA PRO A 109 19.30 -0.09 -1.91
C PRO A 109 18.56 -0.38 -0.60
N GLY A 110 19.08 -1.30 0.22
CA GLY A 110 18.50 -1.65 1.52
C GLY A 110 18.56 -0.54 2.57
N GLN A 111 19.30 0.55 2.34
CA GLN A 111 19.32 1.71 3.23
C GLN A 111 18.14 2.66 2.97
N LEU A 112 17.49 2.58 1.79
CA LEU A 112 16.41 3.51 1.42
C LEU A 112 15.26 3.53 2.45
N PRO A 113 14.74 2.39 2.95
CA PRO A 113 13.75 2.40 4.03
C PRO A 113 14.16 3.21 5.26
N GLY A 114 15.43 3.12 5.65
CA GLY A 114 15.97 3.84 6.81
C GLY A 114 16.11 5.35 6.62
N LEU A 115 16.05 5.83 5.37
CA LEU A 115 16.12 7.25 5.04
C LEU A 115 14.73 7.91 5.00
N LEU A 116 13.66 7.12 4.88
CA LEU A 116 12.30 7.65 4.79
C LEU A 116 11.76 8.10 6.17
N PRO A 117 10.81 9.05 6.20
CA PRO A 117 10.17 9.47 7.44
C PRO A 117 9.42 8.29 8.08
N LYS A 118 9.69 8.04 9.37
CA LYS A 118 9.12 6.90 10.09
C LYS A 118 7.60 6.96 10.28
N GLU A 119 7.04 8.16 10.25
CA GLU A 119 5.61 8.42 10.44
C GLU A 119 4.85 8.52 9.12
N SER A 120 5.52 8.30 7.97
CA SER A 120 4.84 8.33 6.67
C SER A 120 4.06 7.03 6.48
N ASP A 121 2.76 7.18 6.20
CA ASP A 121 1.80 6.13 5.90
C ASP A 121 0.82 6.73 4.87
N LEU A 122 1.17 6.60 3.59
CA LEU A 122 0.51 7.35 2.51
C LEU A 122 -0.89 6.83 2.21
N ASP A 123 -1.14 5.54 2.40
CA ASP A 123 -2.47 4.97 2.22
C ASP A 123 -3.28 4.85 3.50
N ALA A 124 -2.71 5.18 4.66
CA ALA A 124 -3.36 5.19 5.96
C ALA A 124 -3.93 3.81 6.34
N ASP A 125 -3.16 2.75 6.11
CA ASP A 125 -3.46 1.39 6.58
C ASP A 125 -2.87 1.07 7.96
N GLY A 126 -2.05 1.97 8.51
CA GLY A 126 -1.40 1.87 9.81
C GLY A 126 -0.02 1.19 9.77
N ILE A 127 0.52 0.90 8.58
CA ILE A 127 1.87 0.40 8.35
C ILE A 127 2.71 1.53 7.74
N PRO A 128 3.87 1.89 8.32
CA PRO A 128 4.70 2.94 7.74
C PRO A 128 5.24 2.57 6.35
N ASP A 129 5.27 3.52 5.42
CA ASP A 129 5.76 3.34 4.03
C ASP A 129 7.18 2.77 3.99
N ALA A 130 8.02 3.14 4.95
CA ALA A 130 9.38 2.61 5.10
C ALA A 130 9.38 1.11 5.39
N THR A 131 8.46 0.66 6.26
CA THR A 131 8.29 -0.74 6.63
C THR A 131 7.74 -1.52 5.44
N GLU A 132 6.78 -0.93 4.73
CA GLU A 132 6.22 -1.48 3.51
C GLU A 132 7.26 -1.69 2.39
N LEU A 133 8.07 -0.65 2.12
CA LEU A 133 9.17 -0.74 1.18
C LEU A 133 10.17 -1.84 1.56
N ALA A 134 10.49 -1.98 2.85
CA ALA A 134 11.38 -3.04 3.34
C ALA A 134 10.77 -4.44 3.23
N MET A 135 9.44 -4.55 3.29
CA MET A 135 8.70 -5.80 3.13
C MET A 135 8.30 -6.10 1.67
N GLY A 136 8.53 -5.16 0.75
CA GLY A 136 8.11 -5.26 -0.65
C GLY A 136 6.60 -5.21 -0.84
N THR A 137 5.87 -4.56 0.07
CA THR A 137 4.44 -4.22 -0.07
C THR A 137 4.31 -2.84 -0.74
N HIS A 138 3.12 -2.53 -1.25
CA HIS A 138 2.86 -1.30 -2.00
C HIS A 138 2.35 -0.15 -1.10
N PRO A 139 3.09 0.97 -0.97
CA PRO A 139 2.74 2.10 -0.07
C PRO A 139 1.54 2.95 -0.44
N LEU A 140 0.76 2.51 -1.43
CA LEU A 140 -0.40 3.25 -1.94
C LEU A 140 -1.65 2.34 -2.01
N ILE A 141 -1.53 1.09 -1.56
CA ILE A 141 -2.57 0.07 -1.66
C ILE A 141 -2.73 -0.55 -0.27
N LYS A 142 -3.76 -0.07 0.46
CA LYS A 142 -4.09 -0.49 1.83
C LYS A 142 -4.22 -2.01 2.05
N SER A 143 -4.38 -2.78 0.98
CA SER A 143 -4.56 -4.23 1.01
C SER A 143 -3.31 -5.04 0.64
N ASP A 144 -2.20 -4.39 0.25
CA ASP A 144 -0.98 -5.09 -0.23
C ASP A 144 0.05 -5.38 0.90
N GLY A 145 -0.26 -4.96 2.13
CA GLY A 145 0.54 -5.16 3.34
C GLY A 145 0.67 -6.62 3.81
N ASN A 146 1.49 -6.83 4.84
CA ASN A 146 1.55 -8.13 5.52
C ASN A 146 0.20 -8.42 6.21
N PRO A 147 -0.45 -9.58 5.98
CA PRO A 147 -1.78 -9.85 6.52
C PRO A 147 -1.90 -9.71 8.04
N TRP A 148 -0.87 -10.11 8.78
CA TRP A 148 -0.88 -10.02 10.24
C TRP A 148 -0.68 -8.58 10.73
N LEU A 149 0.18 -7.80 10.05
CA LEU A 149 0.34 -6.38 10.37
C LEU A 149 -0.93 -5.59 10.04
N LEU A 150 -1.54 -5.83 8.89
CA LEU A 150 -2.82 -5.22 8.50
C LEU A 150 -3.92 -5.56 9.50
N PHE A 151 -4.02 -6.83 9.91
CA PHE A 151 -4.96 -7.24 10.94
C PHE A 151 -4.71 -6.51 12.26
N LYS A 152 -3.46 -6.46 12.72
CA LYS A 152 -3.10 -5.78 13.98
C LYS A 152 -3.38 -4.28 13.91
N ALA A 153 -2.99 -3.62 12.84
CA ALA A 153 -3.22 -2.19 12.62
C ALA A 153 -4.72 -1.90 12.57
N GLY A 154 -5.48 -2.66 11.78
CA GLY A 154 -6.93 -2.56 11.70
C GLY A 154 -7.61 -2.83 13.05
N PHE A 155 -7.18 -3.84 13.80
CA PHE A 155 -7.73 -4.16 15.12
C PHE A 155 -7.52 -3.01 16.12
N LEU A 156 -6.31 -2.44 16.17
CA LEU A 156 -5.99 -1.33 17.06
C LEU A 156 -6.77 -0.06 16.69
N SER A 157 -6.85 0.26 15.40
CA SER A 157 -7.60 1.43 14.91
C SER A 157 -9.10 1.31 15.17
N ASN A 158 -9.66 0.10 15.14
CA ASN A 158 -11.09 -0.16 15.40
C ASN A 158 -11.38 -0.58 16.85
N LEU A 159 -10.39 -0.60 17.74
CA LEU A 159 -10.56 -1.02 19.14
C LEU A 159 -11.68 -0.26 19.87
N PRO A 160 -11.84 1.07 19.74
CA PRO A 160 -12.93 1.79 20.40
C PRO A 160 -14.32 1.32 19.95
N GLN A 161 -14.48 1.03 18.66
CA GLN A 161 -15.75 0.56 18.08
C GLN A 161 -16.06 -0.87 18.52
N ILE A 162 -15.03 -1.74 18.55
CA ILE A 162 -15.13 -3.10 19.05
C ILE A 162 -15.57 -3.10 20.53
N LEU A 163 -14.95 -2.24 21.36
CA LEU A 163 -15.31 -2.11 22.77
C LEU A 163 -16.74 -1.59 22.95
N LEU A 164 -17.15 -0.60 22.14
CA LEU A 164 -18.52 -0.08 22.18
C LEU A 164 -19.54 -1.15 21.77
N ALA A 165 -19.27 -1.92 20.72
CA ALA A 165 -20.13 -3.00 20.27
C ALA A 165 -20.25 -4.10 21.33
N LEU A 166 -19.15 -4.45 21.99
CA LEU A 166 -19.14 -5.41 23.09
C LEU A 166 -19.96 -4.89 24.26
N ALA A 167 -19.76 -3.64 24.68
CA ALA A 167 -20.53 -3.01 25.76
C ALA A 167 -22.03 -2.99 25.44
N ALA A 168 -22.41 -2.60 24.22
CA ALA A 168 -23.80 -2.58 23.77
C ALA A 168 -24.42 -3.99 23.79
N THR A 169 -23.67 -5.01 23.38
CA THR A 169 -24.12 -6.41 23.39
C THR A 169 -24.34 -6.90 24.83
N VAL A 170 -23.38 -6.65 25.72
CA VAL A 170 -23.49 -7.05 27.13
C VAL A 170 -24.64 -6.35 27.83
N LEU A 171 -24.75 -5.02 27.67
CA LEU A 171 -25.84 -4.25 28.26
C LEU A 171 -27.21 -4.65 27.68
N GLY A 172 -27.29 -4.93 26.38
CA GLY A 172 -28.51 -5.41 25.74
C GLY A 172 -28.96 -6.76 26.28
N LEU A 173 -28.05 -7.73 26.39
CA LEU A 173 -28.34 -9.03 26.99
C LEU A 173 -28.73 -8.92 28.47
N TRP A 174 -28.04 -8.06 29.23
CA TRP A 174 -28.37 -7.80 30.63
C TRP A 174 -29.75 -7.17 30.80
N GLY A 175 -30.06 -6.15 29.99
CA GLY A 175 -31.35 -5.47 29.99
C GLY A 175 -32.50 -6.39 29.60
N LEU A 176 -32.30 -7.23 28.57
CA LEU A 176 -33.28 -8.25 28.17
C LEU A 176 -33.52 -9.27 29.29
N GLY A 177 -32.46 -9.75 29.93
CA GLY A 177 -32.58 -10.65 31.07
C GLY A 177 -33.34 -10.04 32.25
N HIS A 178 -33.15 -8.75 32.51
CA HIS A 178 -33.89 -8.04 33.57
C HIS A 178 -35.37 -7.85 33.20
N LEU A 179 -35.66 -7.49 31.95
CA LEU A 179 -37.01 -7.35 31.42
C LEU A 179 -37.80 -8.66 31.53
N LEU A 180 -37.20 -9.79 31.12
CA LEU A 180 -37.84 -11.11 31.20
C LEU A 180 -38.13 -11.53 32.63
N ARG A 181 -37.22 -11.24 33.57
CA ARG A 181 -37.46 -11.47 35.01
C ARG A 181 -38.60 -10.60 35.54
N GLY A 182 -38.68 -9.35 35.08
CA GLY A 182 -39.79 -8.46 35.39
C GLY A 182 -41.14 -9.02 34.93
N PHE A 183 -41.22 -9.49 33.68
CA PHE A 183 -42.44 -10.12 33.15
C PHE A 183 -42.82 -11.40 33.92
N ALA A 184 -41.84 -12.27 34.24
CA ALA A 184 -42.09 -13.47 35.01
C ALA A 184 -42.62 -13.16 36.42
N ALA A 185 -42.04 -12.17 37.10
CA ALA A 185 -42.49 -11.75 38.43
C ALA A 185 -43.91 -11.16 38.39
N ALA A 186 -44.24 -10.37 37.36
CA ALA A 186 -45.58 -9.81 37.20
C ALA A 186 -46.64 -10.90 36.97
N ALA A 187 -46.34 -11.91 36.14
CA ALA A 187 -47.25 -13.02 35.88
C ALA A 187 -47.58 -13.82 37.14
N HIS A 188 -46.57 -14.14 37.97
CA HIS A 188 -46.80 -14.84 39.23
C HIS A 188 -47.61 -14.03 40.25
N ALA A 189 -47.43 -12.70 40.27
CA ALA A 189 -48.21 -11.85 41.15
C ALA A 189 -49.69 -11.79 40.77
N GLU A 190 -50.03 -11.92 39.47
CA GLU A 190 -51.42 -12.03 39.01
C GLU A 190 -52.04 -13.37 39.43
N GLU A 191 -51.32 -14.49 39.28
CA GLU A 191 -51.77 -15.82 39.72
C GLU A 191 -52.06 -15.85 41.24
N GLU A 192 -51.14 -15.33 42.07
CA GLU A 192 -51.34 -15.27 43.54
C GLU A 192 -52.53 -14.38 43.94
N ALA A 193 -52.81 -13.32 43.17
CA ALA A 193 -53.92 -12.41 43.42
C ALA A 193 -55.29 -13.00 43.06
N GLU A 194 -55.37 -13.86 42.04
CA GLU A 194 -56.57 -14.61 41.70
C GLU A 194 -56.86 -15.70 42.74
N GLU A 195 -55.85 -16.47 43.17
CA GLU A 195 -56.00 -17.50 44.21
C GLU A 195 -56.46 -16.93 45.56
N ALA A 196 -56.05 -15.71 45.91
CA ALA A 196 -56.46 -15.06 47.17
C ALA A 196 -57.92 -14.55 47.18
N GLN A 197 -58.61 -14.57 46.03
CA GLN A 197 -60.01 -14.11 45.90
C GLN A 197 -61.03 -15.26 45.85
N GLU A 198 -60.58 -16.51 45.71
CA GLU A 198 -61.41 -17.73 45.85
C GLU A 198 -61.52 -18.19 47.32
#